data_AF-A0A166SJW4-F1
#
_entry.id   AF-A0A166SJW4-F1
#
_cell.length_a   1.000
_cell.length_b   1.000
_cell.length_c   1.000
_cell.angle_alpha   90.00
_cell.angle_beta   90.00
_cell.angle_gamma   90.00
#
_symmetry.space_group_name_H-M   'P 1'
#
loop_
_entity.id
_entity.type
_entity.pdbx_description
1 polymer ?
#
loop_
_entity_poly.entity_id
_entity_poly.type
_entity_poly.pdbx_seq_one_letter_code
_entity_poly.pdbx_strand_id
1 'polypeptide(L)'
;ADDRVATILSKIEFGADLMPEQLQRVKDLVTEFADVWALSMSEVQYIDWHSHHLDMDPSVTLPKKMSQRPMTEKQKVWYYGILDEMEASHVIMKV
;
A
#
# COMPACT_ATOMS: atom_id res chain seq x y z
N ALA A 1 -4.69 9.72 -18.81
CA ALA A 1 -5.02 8.33 -18.43
C ALA A 1 -3.97 7.36 -18.96
N ASP A 2 -3.65 7.46 -20.26
CA ASP A 2 -2.72 6.57 -20.96
C ASP A 2 -1.33 6.46 -20.32
N ASP A 3 -0.77 7.56 -19.83
CA ASP A 3 0.56 7.58 -19.18
C ASP A 3 0.59 6.84 -17.82
N ARG A 4 -0.52 6.90 -17.06
CA ARG A 4 -0.67 6.19 -15.78
C ARG A 4 -0.76 4.68 -16.01
N VAL A 5 -1.59 4.25 -16.96
CA VAL A 5 -1.75 2.83 -17.30
C VAL A 5 -0.45 2.25 -17.84
N ALA A 6 0.27 2.98 -18.70
CA ALA A 6 1.59 2.57 -19.18
C ALA A 6 2.58 2.37 -18.02
N THR A 7 2.56 3.28 -17.04
CA THR A 7 3.37 3.16 -15.82
C THR A 7 3.02 1.90 -15.02
N ILE A 8 1.74 1.60 -14.82
CA ILE A 8 1.29 0.35 -14.16
C ILE A 8 1.82 -0.87 -14.91
N LEU A 9 1.60 -0.93 -16.23
CA LEU A 9 2.06 -2.05 -17.07
C LEU A 9 3.58 -2.24 -17.00
N SER A 10 4.35 -1.16 -16.93
CA SER A 10 5.82 -1.22 -16.81
C SER A 10 6.31 -1.77 -15.47
N LYS A 11 5.51 -1.64 -14.41
CA LYS A 11 5.84 -2.11 -13.06
C LYS A 11 5.46 -3.57 -12.83
N ILE A 12 4.63 -4.13 -13.71
CA ILE A 12 4.21 -5.52 -13.64
C ILE A 12 5.21 -6.40 -14.37
N GLU A 13 5.73 -7.39 -13.67
CA GLU A 13 6.50 -8.47 -14.27
C GLU A 13 5.51 -9.52 -14.82
N PHE A 14 5.53 -9.73 -16.13
CA PHE A 14 4.73 -10.76 -16.79
C PHE A 14 5.54 -12.04 -16.93
N GLY A 15 4.93 -13.19 -16.65
CA GLY A 15 5.57 -14.49 -16.78
C GLY A 15 6.09 -14.77 -18.19
N ALA A 16 7.31 -15.32 -18.28
CA ALA A 16 7.94 -15.68 -19.56
C ALA A 16 7.32 -16.91 -20.23
N ASP A 17 6.44 -17.62 -19.53
CA ASP A 17 5.69 -18.80 -19.96
C ASP A 17 4.39 -18.47 -20.71
N LEU A 18 4.04 -17.18 -20.80
CA LEU A 18 2.83 -16.74 -21.51
C LEU A 18 3.05 -16.71 -23.03
N MET A 19 2.13 -17.35 -23.76
CA MET A 19 2.03 -17.17 -25.20
C MET A 19 1.65 -15.72 -25.54
N PRO A 20 1.98 -15.21 -26.74
CA PRO A 20 1.70 -13.81 -27.11
C PRO A 20 0.23 -13.39 -26.93
N GLU A 21 -0.70 -14.29 -27.26
CA GLU A 21 -2.15 -14.09 -27.08
C GLU A 21 -2.58 -14.02 -25.61
N GLN A 22 -1.95 -14.83 -24.75
CA GLN A 22 -2.22 -14.83 -23.31
C GLN A 22 -1.64 -13.57 -22.67
N LEU A 23 -0.41 -13.20 -23.04
CA LEU A 23 0.23 -11.97 -22.58
C LEU A 23 -0.62 -10.75 -22.94
N GLN A 24 -1.14 -10.69 -24.16
CA GLN A 24 -2.01 -9.59 -24.58
C GLN A 24 -3.29 -9.56 -23.73
N ARG A 25 -3.96 -10.71 -23.53
CA ARG A 25 -5.16 -10.80 -22.70
C ARG A 25 -4.92 -10.32 -21.26
N VAL A 26 -3.77 -10.65 -20.67
CA VAL A 26 -3.42 -10.17 -19.32
C VAL A 26 -3.20 -8.65 -19.32
N LYS A 27 -2.50 -8.10 -20.31
CA LYS A 27 -2.30 -6.65 -20.44
C LYS A 27 -3.61 -5.89 -20.63
N ASP A 28 -4.53 -6.45 -21.40
CA ASP A 28 -5.87 -5.88 -21.61
C ASP A 28 -6.65 -5.87 -20.29
N LEU A 29 -6.58 -6.96 -19.50
CA LEU A 29 -7.23 -7.04 -18.19
C LEU A 29 -6.64 -6.03 -17.19
N VAL A 30 -5.32 -5.89 -17.14
CA VAL A 30 -4.68 -4.87 -16.29
C VAL A 30 -5.10 -3.47 -16.71
N THR A 31 -5.25 -3.23 -18.01
CA THR A 31 -5.69 -1.95 -18.56
C THR A 31 -7.15 -1.66 -18.22
N GLU A 32 -8.02 -2.67 -18.32
CA GLU A 32 -9.44 -2.59 -17.98
C GLU A 32 -9.65 -2.23 -16.50
N PHE A 33 -8.86 -2.85 -15.61
CA PHE A 33 -8.94 -2.66 -14.15
C PHE A 33 -7.80 -1.80 -13.60
N ALA A 34 -7.36 -0.79 -14.36
CA ALA A 34 -6.22 0.05 -13.98
C ALA A 34 -6.47 0.92 -12.73
N ASP A 35 -7.72 1.13 -12.35
CA ASP A 35 -8.18 1.85 -11.16
C ASP A 35 -7.97 1.07 -9.86
N VAL A 36 -7.92 -0.26 -9.93
CA VAL A 36 -7.65 -1.15 -8.77
C VAL A 36 -6.20 -1.01 -8.27
N TRP A 37 -5.29 -0.61 -9.15
CA TRP A 37 -3.88 -0.47 -8.83
C TRP A 37 -3.60 0.91 -8.25
N ALA A 38 -2.78 0.98 -7.20
CA ALA A 38 -2.25 2.23 -6.66
C ALA A 38 -0.76 2.38 -7.01
N LEU A 39 -0.38 3.51 -7.61
CA LEU A 39 1.02 3.84 -7.91
C LEU A 39 1.71 4.59 -6.77
N SER A 40 0.94 5.18 -5.86
CA SER A 40 1.41 5.88 -4.66
C SER A 40 0.43 5.68 -3.51
N MET A 41 0.88 5.94 -2.27
CA MET A 41 0.01 5.85 -1.10
C MET A 41 -1.16 6.83 -1.14
N SER A 42 -0.98 7.98 -1.78
CA SER A 42 -2.02 9.01 -1.94
C SER A 42 -3.19 8.60 -2.83
N GLU A 43 -3.03 7.57 -3.67
CA GLU A 43 -4.13 7.02 -4.47
C GLU A 43 -5.04 6.09 -3.62
N VAL A 44 -4.59 5.67 -2.44
CA VAL A 44 -5.37 4.83 -1.53
C VAL A 44 -6.35 5.71 -0.75
N GLN A 45 -7.64 5.49 -0.96
CA GLN A 45 -8.70 6.15 -0.22
C GLN A 45 -9.15 5.27 0.96
N TYR A 46 -9.27 5.87 2.14
CA TYR A 46 -9.85 5.18 3.29
C TYR A 46 -11.38 5.19 3.18
N ILE A 47 -12.01 4.15 3.74
CA ILE A 47 -13.45 4.06 3.87
C ILE A 47 -13.86 4.82 5.14
N ASP A 48 -14.57 5.93 4.99
CA ASP A 48 -14.96 6.82 6.09
C ASP A 48 -16.23 6.37 6.85
N TRP A 49 -17.03 5.51 6.23
CA TRP A 49 -18.29 5.03 6.79
C TRP A 49 -18.16 3.71 7.59
N HIS A 50 -16.99 3.08 7.57
CA HIS A 50 -16.76 1.84 8.30
C HIS A 50 -15.58 1.98 9.26
N SER A 51 -15.76 1.52 10.48
CA SER A 51 -14.68 1.44 11.46
C SER A 51 -14.49 0.00 11.88
N HIS A 52 -13.26 -0.50 11.76
CA HIS A 52 -12.91 -1.79 12.32
C HIS A 52 -12.98 -1.74 13.84
N HIS A 53 -13.72 -2.68 14.44
CA HIS A 53 -13.75 -2.85 15.89
C HIS A 53 -12.78 -3.95 16.29
N LEU A 54 -11.88 -3.66 17.22
CA LEU A 54 -11.06 -4.66 17.89
C LEU A 54 -11.85 -5.19 19.09
N ASP A 55 -12.33 -6.42 19.00
CA ASP A 55 -12.99 -7.11 20.11
C ASP A 55 -11.95 -7.52 21.16
N MET A 56 -11.86 -6.73 22.24
CA MET A 56 -10.88 -6.91 23.30
C MET A 56 -11.58 -7.29 24.60
N ASP A 57 -11.11 -8.34 25.25
CA ASP A 57 -11.58 -8.74 26.58
C ASP A 57 -11.24 -7.64 27.61
N PRO A 58 -12.25 -6.98 28.21
CA PRO A 58 -12.02 -5.89 29.15
C PRO A 58 -11.36 -6.35 30.46
N SER A 59 -11.36 -7.66 30.75
CA SER A 59 -10.71 -8.22 31.93
C SER A 59 -9.18 -8.38 31.76
N VAL A 60 -8.67 -8.34 30.54
CA VAL A 60 -7.25 -8.52 30.24
C VAL A 60 -6.51 -7.18 30.35
N THR A 61 -5.48 -7.14 31.20
CA THR A 61 -4.58 -5.98 31.27
C THR A 61 -3.58 -6.02 30.12
N LEU A 62 -3.80 -5.18 29.10
CA LEU A 62 -2.90 -5.05 27.95
C LEU A 62 -1.71 -4.13 28.25
N PRO A 63 -0.53 -4.37 27.63
CA PRO A 63 0.62 -3.50 27.77
C PRO A 63 0.34 -2.12 27.17
N LYS A 64 0.51 -1.07 27.98
CA LYS A 64 0.29 0.34 27.56
C LYS A 64 1.56 1.04 27.06
N LYS A 65 2.72 0.42 27.24
CA LYS A 65 4.03 0.97 26.87
C LYS A 65 4.92 -0.15 26.32
N MET A 66 5.58 0.13 25.22
CA MET A 66 6.64 -0.71 24.66
C MET A 66 7.84 0.19 24.38
N SER A 67 9.05 -0.27 24.72
CA SER A 67 10.28 0.38 24.29
C SER A 67 10.47 0.16 22.78
N GLN A 68 10.72 1.23 22.03
CA GLN A 68 11.08 1.11 20.62
C GLN A 68 12.42 0.38 20.48
N ARG A 69 12.52 -0.50 19.48
CA ARG A 69 13.78 -1.18 19.17
C ARG A 69 14.76 -0.16 18.60
N PRO A 70 16.06 -0.21 18.97
CA PRO A 70 17.07 0.65 18.38
C PRO A 70 17.14 0.44 16.86
N MET A 71 17.28 1.54 16.11
CA MET A 71 17.39 1.53 14.66
C MET A 71 18.71 2.16 14.24
N THR A 72 19.34 1.61 13.19
CA THR A 72 20.52 2.23 12.57
C THR A 72 20.15 3.52 11.84
N GLU A 73 21.10 4.41 11.61
CA GLU A 73 20.85 5.67 10.90
C GLU A 73 20.31 5.47 9.48
N LYS A 74 20.82 4.47 8.76
CA LYS A 74 20.32 4.12 7.42
C LYS A 74 18.85 3.68 7.46
N GLN A 75 18.46 2.91 8.48
CA GLN A 75 17.08 2.51 8.66
C GLN A 75 16.21 3.73 8.96
N LYS A 76 16.61 4.61 9.89
CA LYS A 76 15.84 5.80 10.25
C LYS A 76 15.49 6.65 9.03
N VAL A 77 16.47 6.93 8.18
CA VAL A 77 16.25 7.72 6.95
C VAL A 77 15.17 7.10 6.08
N TRP A 78 15.23 5.78 5.87
CA TRP A 78 14.23 5.08 5.07
C TRP A 78 12.85 5.07 5.74
N TYR A 79 12.76 4.66 7.00
CA TYR A 79 11.48 4.55 7.71
C TYR A 79 10.79 5.90 7.89
N TYR A 80 11.54 6.97 8.18
CA TYR A 80 10.95 8.30 8.33
C TYR A 80 10.38 8.82 7.02
N GLY A 81 11.05 8.60 5.89
CA GLY A 81 10.48 8.95 4.58
C GLY A 81 9.17 8.23 4.29
N ILE A 82 9.06 6.94 4.67
CA ILE A 82 7.80 6.19 4.54
C ILE A 82 6.74 6.76 5.48
N LEU A 83 7.06 7.03 6.74
CA LEU A 83 6.11 7.61 7.70
C LEU A 83 5.58 8.98 7.24
N ASP A 84 6.45 9.81 6.66
CA ASP A 84 6.06 11.10 6.08
C ASP A 84 5.09 10.91 4.91
N GLU A 85 5.30 9.91 4.04
CA GLU A 85 4.38 9.55 2.95
C GLU A 85 3.03 9.04 3.48
N MET A 86 3.06 8.20 4.53
CA MET A 86 1.85 7.70 5.19
C MET A 86 1.03 8.83 5.83
N GLU A 87 1.70 9.78 6.51
CA GLU A 87 1.07 10.95 7.13
C GLU A 87 0.46 11.87 6.07
N ALA A 88 1.21 12.18 5.00
CA ALA A 88 0.71 12.98 3.88
C ALA A 88 -0.50 12.34 3.17
N SER A 89 -0.54 11.00 3.12
CA SER A 89 -1.65 10.22 2.54
C SER A 89 -2.78 9.91 3.52
N HIS A 90 -2.74 10.47 4.74
CA HIS A 90 -3.76 10.28 5.79
C HIS A 90 -3.95 8.81 6.22
N VAL A 91 -2.96 7.95 5.97
CA VAL A 91 -2.95 6.55 6.41
C VAL A 91 -2.66 6.46 7.91
N ILE A 92 -1.81 7.37 8.41
CA ILE A 92 -1.55 7.53 9.84
C ILE A 92 -1.78 8.98 10.26
N MET A 93 -2.11 9.18 11.53
CA MET A 93 -2.27 10.49 12.14
C MET A 93 -1.55 10.52 13.48
N LYS A 94 -0.99 11.67 13.85
CA LYS A 94 -0.48 11.90 15.20
C LYS A 94 -1.68 11.93 16.17
N VAL A 95 -1.58 11.14 17.25
CA VAL A 95 -2.58 11.00 18.32
C VAL A 95 -2.08 11.69 19.58
#